data_AF-A0A7F5R6L0-F1
#
_entry.id   AF-A0A7F5R6L0-F1
#
_cell.length_a   1.000
_cell.length_b   1.000
_cell.length_c   1.000
_cell.angle_alpha   90.00
_cell.angle_beta   90.00
_cell.angle_gamma   90.00
#
_symmetry.space_group_name_H-M   'P 1'
#
loop_
_entity.id
_entity.type
_entity.pdbx_description
1 polymer ?
#
loop_
_entity_poly.entity_id
_entity_poly.type
_entity_poly.pdbx_seq_one_letter_code
_entity_poly.pdbx_strand_id
1 'polypeptide(L)'
;MKPLILLFFVCLLHISYGNSEVKLQNVFSAESLKKLYEALESSELRSDSSSVSPSSTAVINDYADNVISQVQSLIVEKGLDTVETPDAQLSFKRKFALITYKGSLKLTEGSVASVSSIKRDGDVVASYSNKYLSIQVPLRYDVLDVNYKYRAQIMKIHQTGRVIGKASSTTLKVDVGLNLTNLVVDLKEFALEDIGNIKLSFKGNKIDDWLLKIITNGLVPSFKGTIKKVVNEKLYDAVVTVVESLNKELHG
;
A
#
# COMPACT_ATOMS: atom_id res chain seq x y z
N MET A 1 4.12 -24.90 6.58
CA MET A 1 4.95 -23.68 6.78
C MET A 1 5.40 -22.97 5.49
N LYS A 2 4.94 -23.42 4.31
CA LYS A 2 4.90 -22.66 3.04
C LYS A 2 3.87 -21.50 2.95
N PRO A 3 2.86 -21.32 3.85
CA PRO A 3 1.73 -20.44 3.55
C PRO A 3 2.05 -18.96 3.81
N LEU A 4 2.83 -18.57 4.82
CA LEU A 4 3.11 -17.14 5.08
C LEU A 4 3.87 -16.43 3.92
N ILE A 5 4.40 -17.22 3.00
CA ILE A 5 5.15 -16.82 1.81
C ILE A 5 4.24 -16.70 0.59
N LEU A 6 3.28 -17.62 0.43
CA LEU A 6 2.21 -17.38 -0.52
C LEU A 6 1.55 -16.05 -0.19
N LEU A 7 1.42 -15.67 1.12
CA LEU A 7 0.82 -14.45 1.74
C LEU A 7 1.19 -13.13 1.04
N PHE A 8 2.34 -13.09 0.37
CA PHE A 8 2.79 -11.92 -0.36
C PHE A 8 2.88 -12.12 -1.87
N PHE A 9 2.93 -13.37 -2.35
CA PHE A 9 3.04 -13.72 -3.76
C PHE A 9 1.75 -13.50 -4.54
N VAL A 10 0.59 -13.82 -3.95
CA VAL A 10 -0.70 -13.67 -4.64
C VAL A 10 -1.19 -12.22 -4.64
N CYS A 11 -0.68 -11.38 -3.72
CA CYS A 11 -0.99 -9.96 -3.64
C CYS A 11 -0.75 -9.28 -4.99
N LEU A 12 0.33 -9.70 -5.65
CA LEU A 12 0.84 -9.03 -6.83
C LEU A 12 0.19 -9.51 -8.13
N LEU A 13 -0.38 -10.71 -8.15
CA LEU A 13 -1.10 -11.23 -9.32
C LEU A 13 -2.45 -10.51 -9.50
N HIS A 14 -3.17 -10.19 -8.41
CA HIS A 14 -4.49 -9.55 -8.49
C HIS A 14 -4.45 -8.04 -8.77
N ILE A 15 -3.38 -7.32 -8.40
CA ILE A 15 -3.26 -5.87 -8.67
C ILE A 15 -3.19 -5.58 -10.18
N SER A 16 -2.74 -6.55 -10.98
CA SER A 16 -2.47 -6.36 -12.41
C SER A 16 -3.25 -7.26 -13.36
N TYR A 17 -3.60 -8.50 -12.99
CA TYR A 17 -4.15 -9.46 -13.93
C TYR A 17 -5.15 -10.38 -13.24
N GLY A 18 -6.44 -10.13 -13.47
CA GLY A 18 -7.41 -11.22 -13.39
C GLY A 18 -6.93 -12.36 -14.29
N ASN A 19 -6.62 -13.52 -13.70
CA ASN A 19 -6.25 -14.79 -14.35
C ASN A 19 -4.89 -14.88 -15.08
N SER A 20 -3.77 -15.03 -14.37
CA SER A 20 -2.63 -15.76 -14.98
C SER A 20 -1.86 -16.65 -13.99
N GLU A 21 -1.70 -17.92 -14.36
CA GLU A 21 -0.94 -18.94 -13.63
C GLU A 21 0.57 -18.72 -13.82
N VAL A 22 1.27 -18.37 -12.75
CA VAL A 22 2.74 -18.29 -12.72
C VAL A 22 3.30 -19.43 -11.87
N LYS A 23 4.31 -20.15 -12.38
CA LYS A 23 4.94 -21.30 -11.70
C LYS A 23 5.89 -20.83 -10.58
N LEU A 24 5.60 -21.27 -9.35
CA LEU A 24 6.06 -20.76 -8.05
C LEU A 24 7.42 -21.28 -7.52
N GLN A 25 8.41 -21.58 -8.35
CA GLN A 25 9.48 -22.52 -7.93
C GLN A 25 10.80 -21.94 -7.39
N ASN A 26 11.09 -20.63 -7.44
CA ASN A 26 12.45 -20.14 -7.15
C ASN A 26 12.53 -18.88 -6.27
N VAL A 27 11.97 -18.87 -5.05
CA VAL A 27 11.97 -17.64 -4.23
C VAL A 27 12.37 -17.81 -2.76
N PHE A 28 12.76 -19.00 -2.27
CA PHE A 28 13.29 -19.13 -0.90
C PHE A 28 14.54 -19.99 -0.78
N SER A 29 15.52 -19.46 -0.06
CA SER A 29 16.61 -20.23 0.51
C SER A 29 16.17 -20.83 1.86
N ALA A 30 16.72 -22.00 2.22
CA ALA A 30 16.47 -22.66 3.50
C ALA A 30 16.83 -21.79 4.73
N GLU A 31 17.62 -20.76 4.52
CA GLU A 31 18.18 -19.89 5.56
C GLU A 31 17.13 -18.97 6.20
N SER A 32 16.19 -18.42 5.41
CA SER A 32 15.12 -17.56 5.94
C SER A 32 14.13 -18.33 6.83
N LEU A 33 13.88 -19.60 6.51
CA LEU A 33 13.00 -20.48 7.28
C LEU A 33 13.64 -20.88 8.63
N LYS A 34 14.95 -21.11 8.62
CA LYS A 34 15.72 -21.40 9.84
C LYS A 34 15.66 -20.23 10.83
N LYS A 35 15.83 -19.00 10.36
CA LYS A 35 15.78 -17.79 11.20
C LYS A 35 14.42 -17.55 11.86
N LEU A 36 13.31 -17.80 11.15
CA LEU A 36 11.96 -17.68 11.71
C LEU A 36 11.71 -18.71 12.82
N TYR A 37 12.13 -19.95 12.58
CA TYR A 37 12.01 -21.02 13.57
C TYR A 37 12.84 -20.75 14.83
N GLU A 38 14.10 -20.33 14.67
CA GLU A 38 14.98 -19.96 15.79
C GLU A 38 14.42 -18.78 16.61
N ALA A 39 13.79 -17.79 15.96
CA ALA A 39 13.15 -16.66 16.66
C ALA A 39 11.93 -17.08 17.50
N LEU A 40 11.15 -18.06 17.02
CA LEU A 40 10.00 -18.58 17.75
C LEU A 40 10.44 -19.47 18.92
N GLU A 41 11.39 -20.37 18.68
CA GLU A 41 11.91 -21.31 19.69
C GLU A 41 12.64 -20.57 20.83
N SER A 42 13.42 -19.52 20.52
CA SER A 42 14.08 -18.68 21.52
C SER A 42 13.11 -17.82 22.36
N SER A 43 11.88 -17.58 21.87
CA SER A 43 10.83 -16.89 22.63
C SER A 43 10.08 -17.82 23.59
N GLU A 44 9.95 -19.11 23.24
CA GLU A 44 9.24 -20.14 24.01
C GLU A 44 10.08 -20.63 25.20
N LEU A 45 11.40 -20.71 25.04
CA LEU A 45 12.34 -21.09 26.11
C LEU A 45 12.48 -20.06 27.25
N ARG A 46 11.89 -18.86 27.12
CA ARG A 46 11.92 -17.82 28.17
C ARG A 46 10.69 -17.82 29.08
N SER A 47 9.62 -18.55 28.76
CA SER A 47 8.45 -18.65 29.61
C SER A 47 8.42 -20.00 30.32
N ASP A 48 9.01 -20.07 31.52
CA ASP A 48 8.78 -21.20 32.42
C ASP A 48 8.13 -20.71 33.73
N SER A 49 7.09 -21.45 34.15
CA SER A 49 6.24 -21.32 35.35
C SER A 49 5.09 -20.27 35.37
N SER A 50 3.91 -20.68 34.90
CA SER A 50 2.61 -20.67 35.62
C SER A 50 1.44 -20.78 34.62
N SER A 51 0.33 -21.38 35.04
CA SER A 51 -0.80 -21.92 34.25
C SER A 51 -1.66 -20.90 33.49
N VAL A 52 -1.03 -20.06 32.66
CA VAL A 52 -1.65 -19.23 31.63
C VAL A 52 -1.10 -19.75 30.31
N SER A 53 -1.95 -19.97 29.30
CA SER A 53 -1.51 -20.40 27.96
C SER A 53 -0.27 -19.60 27.54
N PRO A 54 0.84 -20.24 27.12
CA PRO A 54 2.07 -19.52 26.81
C PRO A 54 1.78 -18.52 25.69
N SER A 55 1.82 -17.23 26.05
CA SER A 55 1.80 -16.15 25.08
C SER A 55 3.23 -15.74 24.82
N SER A 56 3.72 -15.95 23.60
CA SER A 56 5.04 -15.50 23.18
C SER A 56 4.92 -14.37 22.17
N THR A 57 5.87 -13.45 22.21
CA THR A 57 5.96 -12.34 21.27
C THR A 57 7.39 -12.25 20.77
N ALA A 58 7.56 -12.05 19.47
CA ALA A 58 8.85 -11.89 18.83
C ALA A 58 8.82 -10.73 17.83
N VAL A 59 9.93 -9.98 17.75
CA VAL A 59 10.16 -9.00 16.70
C VAL A 59 10.86 -9.68 15.54
N ILE A 60 10.24 -9.66 14.36
CA ILE A 60 10.67 -10.43 13.17
C ILE A 60 11.10 -9.52 12.00
N ASN A 61 11.74 -8.39 12.33
CA ASN A 61 12.11 -7.34 11.36
C ASN A 61 12.92 -7.87 10.18
N ASP A 62 13.96 -8.66 10.40
CA ASP A 62 14.82 -9.15 9.31
C ASP A 62 14.06 -10.04 8.32
N TYR A 63 13.12 -10.85 8.84
CA TYR A 63 12.26 -11.67 8.00
C TYR A 63 11.29 -10.80 7.20
N ALA A 64 10.66 -9.82 7.85
CA ALA A 64 9.75 -8.90 7.18
C ALA A 64 10.45 -8.05 6.12
N ASP A 65 11.64 -7.53 6.41
CA ASP A 65 12.43 -6.71 5.48
C ASP A 65 12.84 -7.54 4.24
N ASN A 66 13.19 -8.81 4.43
CA ASN A 66 13.44 -9.72 3.31
C ASN A 66 12.19 -9.90 2.43
N VAL A 67 11.04 -10.22 3.03
CA VAL A 67 9.77 -10.38 2.29
C VAL A 67 9.38 -9.09 1.56
N ILE A 68 9.46 -7.95 2.23
CA ILE A 68 9.19 -6.64 1.63
C ILE A 68 10.13 -6.40 0.43
N SER A 69 11.43 -6.67 0.55
CA SER A 69 12.38 -6.46 -0.55
C SER A 69 12.07 -7.31 -1.79
N GLN A 70 11.57 -8.53 -1.59
CA GLN A 70 11.11 -9.40 -2.69
C GLN A 70 9.85 -8.83 -3.35
N VAL A 71 8.90 -8.33 -2.55
CA VAL A 71 7.70 -7.65 -3.05
C VAL A 71 8.06 -6.43 -3.89
N GLN A 72 8.97 -5.58 -3.39
CA GLN A 72 9.46 -4.42 -4.14
C GLN A 72 10.07 -4.84 -5.49
N SER A 73 10.95 -5.84 -5.48
CA SER A 73 11.61 -6.36 -6.68
C SER A 73 10.58 -6.87 -7.69
N LEU A 74 9.56 -7.60 -7.22
CA LEU A 74 8.52 -8.15 -8.06
C LEU A 74 7.59 -7.07 -8.65
N ILE A 75 7.23 -6.03 -7.86
CA ILE A 75 6.49 -4.87 -8.35
C ILE A 75 7.22 -4.24 -9.55
N VAL A 76 8.54 -4.07 -9.44
CA VAL A 76 9.36 -3.50 -10.51
C VAL A 76 9.46 -4.46 -11.71
N GLU A 77 9.78 -5.74 -11.47
CA GLU A 77 9.95 -6.75 -12.53
C GLU A 77 8.70 -6.93 -13.39
N LYS A 78 7.51 -6.89 -12.76
CA LYS A 78 6.22 -7.06 -13.44
C LYS A 78 5.65 -5.77 -14.01
N GLY A 79 6.36 -4.64 -13.90
CA GLY A 79 5.90 -3.34 -14.40
C GLY A 79 4.72 -2.76 -13.62
N LEU A 80 4.54 -3.17 -12.37
CA LEU A 80 3.41 -2.80 -11.50
C LEU A 80 3.69 -1.57 -10.64
N ASP A 81 4.87 -0.98 -10.80
CA ASP A 81 5.25 0.21 -10.05
C ASP A 81 4.40 1.43 -10.41
N THR A 82 3.63 1.35 -11.50
CA THR A 82 2.66 2.36 -11.93
C THR A 82 1.27 1.75 -12.06
N VAL A 83 0.29 2.40 -11.44
CA VAL A 83 -1.12 2.01 -11.44
C VAL A 83 -1.94 3.11 -12.08
N GLU A 84 -2.69 2.78 -13.12
CA GLU A 84 -3.61 3.73 -13.76
C GLU A 84 -4.75 4.13 -12.83
N THR A 85 -5.22 5.37 -12.99
CA THR A 85 -6.29 5.95 -12.18
C THR A 85 -7.32 6.60 -13.08
N PRO A 86 -8.60 6.59 -12.69
CA PRO A 86 -9.65 7.17 -13.50
C PRO A 86 -9.46 8.67 -13.67
N ASP A 87 -9.97 9.17 -14.79
CA ASP A 87 -10.10 10.60 -15.06
C ASP A 87 -10.96 11.26 -13.98
N ALA A 88 -10.63 12.52 -13.67
CA ALA A 88 -11.33 13.30 -12.67
C ALA A 88 -11.63 14.71 -13.17
N GLN A 89 -12.70 15.30 -12.66
CA GLN A 89 -13.03 16.69 -12.95
C GLN A 89 -13.34 17.43 -11.66
N LEU A 90 -12.62 18.52 -11.44
CA LEU A 90 -12.84 19.43 -10.33
C LEU A 90 -13.46 20.72 -10.86
N SER A 91 -14.49 21.22 -10.20
CA SER A 91 -15.06 22.54 -10.49
C SER A 91 -14.86 23.44 -9.29
N PHE A 92 -14.51 24.70 -9.52
CA PHE A 92 -14.31 25.67 -8.46
C PHE A 92 -14.96 27.01 -8.77
N LYS A 93 -15.40 27.67 -7.71
CA LYS A 93 -15.98 29.01 -7.74
C LYS A 93 -15.34 29.83 -6.63
N ARG A 94 -14.70 30.94 -6.96
CA ARG A 94 -14.09 31.84 -5.97
C ARG A 94 -14.49 33.27 -6.23
N LYS A 95 -14.96 33.96 -5.19
CA LYS A 95 -15.24 35.38 -5.22
C LYS A 95 -13.97 36.15 -4.84
N PHE A 96 -13.59 37.11 -5.65
CA PHE A 96 -12.53 38.06 -5.35
C PHE A 96 -13.09 39.47 -5.58
N ALA A 97 -13.18 40.26 -4.51
CA ALA A 97 -13.93 41.52 -4.47
C ALA A 97 -15.37 41.35 -5.03
N LEU A 98 -15.74 42.09 -6.08
CA LEU A 98 -17.06 42.03 -6.72
C LEU A 98 -17.18 40.94 -7.82
N ILE A 99 -16.08 40.32 -8.24
CA ILE A 99 -16.06 39.37 -9.37
C ILE A 99 -16.03 37.93 -8.86
N THR A 100 -16.85 37.07 -9.47
CA THR A 100 -16.86 35.63 -9.19
C THR A 100 -16.18 34.87 -10.33
N TYR A 101 -15.04 34.27 -10.03
CA TYR A 101 -14.30 33.41 -10.96
C TYR A 101 -14.85 32.00 -10.86
N LYS A 102 -15.28 31.45 -12.00
CA LYS A 102 -15.66 30.04 -12.15
C LYS A 102 -14.63 29.36 -13.03
N GLY A 103 -14.25 28.15 -12.64
CA GLY A 103 -13.34 27.34 -13.43
C GLY A 103 -13.57 25.86 -13.24
N SER A 104 -12.96 25.09 -14.12
CA SER A 104 -12.89 23.64 -14.04
C SER A 104 -11.49 23.16 -14.35
N LEU A 105 -11.12 22.04 -13.76
CA LEU A 105 -9.87 21.33 -13.97
C LEU A 105 -10.22 19.90 -14.35
N LYS A 106 -9.95 19.52 -15.60
CA LYS A 106 -10.04 18.13 -16.05
C LYS A 106 -8.67 17.49 -15.87
N LEU A 107 -8.65 16.32 -15.24
CA LEU A 107 -7.48 15.50 -14.98
C LEU A 107 -7.66 14.21 -15.78
N THR A 108 -6.71 13.96 -16.67
CA THR A 108 -6.77 12.82 -17.59
C THR A 108 -5.44 12.06 -17.59
N GLU A 109 -5.48 10.80 -18.02
CA GLU A 109 -4.30 9.93 -18.09
C GLU A 109 -3.58 9.88 -16.73
N GLY A 110 -4.37 9.59 -15.70
CA GLY A 110 -3.91 9.58 -14.33
C GLY A 110 -3.14 8.31 -13.98
N SER A 111 -2.09 8.44 -13.17
CA SER A 111 -1.43 7.27 -12.57
C SER A 111 -0.88 7.55 -11.18
N VAL A 112 -0.81 6.50 -10.35
CA VAL A 112 0.00 6.46 -9.12
C VAL A 112 1.24 5.64 -9.39
N ALA A 113 2.41 6.21 -9.18
CA ALA A 113 3.71 5.56 -9.37
C ALA A 113 4.46 5.40 -8.04
N SER A 114 5.56 4.64 -8.09
CA SER A 114 6.42 4.35 -6.94
C SER A 114 5.75 3.49 -5.87
N VAL A 115 4.90 2.55 -6.28
CA VAL A 115 4.27 1.56 -5.39
C VAL A 115 5.33 0.62 -4.77
N SER A 116 6.45 0.40 -5.45
CA SER A 116 7.60 -0.32 -4.90
C SER A 116 8.33 0.43 -3.77
N SER A 117 7.96 1.67 -3.45
CA SER A 117 8.55 2.41 -2.32
C SER A 117 8.04 1.97 -0.94
N ILE A 118 7.19 0.94 -0.89
CA ILE A 118 6.67 0.38 0.35
C ILE A 118 7.79 -0.20 1.20
N LYS A 119 7.81 0.11 2.49
CA LYS A 119 8.78 -0.42 3.45
C LYS A 119 8.14 -0.56 4.83
N ARG A 120 8.87 -1.18 5.75
CA ARG A 120 8.47 -1.30 7.14
C ARG A 120 8.44 0.07 7.85
N ASP A 121 7.47 0.26 8.74
CA ASP A 121 7.30 1.47 9.56
C ASP A 121 7.30 1.19 11.07
N GLY A 122 8.40 0.65 11.56
CA GLY A 122 8.54 0.24 12.97
C GLY A 122 8.73 -1.26 13.10
N ASP A 123 8.54 -1.82 14.29
CA ASP A 123 8.76 -3.25 14.51
C ASP A 123 7.62 -4.09 13.94
N VAL A 124 7.96 -5.19 13.27
CA VAL A 124 7.01 -6.22 12.89
C VAL A 124 6.94 -7.23 14.02
N VAL A 125 5.77 -7.36 14.61
CA VAL A 125 5.56 -8.12 15.83
C VAL A 125 4.74 -9.37 15.53
N ALA A 126 5.33 -10.53 15.77
CA ALA A 126 4.63 -11.81 15.78
C ALA A 126 4.23 -12.15 17.21
N SER A 127 2.95 -12.42 17.44
CA SER A 127 2.42 -12.83 18.73
C SER A 127 1.73 -14.17 18.61
N TYR A 128 2.08 -15.10 19.48
CA TYR A 128 1.45 -16.41 19.56
C TYR A 128 0.75 -16.55 20.91
N SER A 129 -0.52 -16.92 20.90
CA SER A 129 -1.28 -17.23 22.11
C SER A 129 -2.46 -18.11 21.76
N ASN A 130 -2.80 -19.08 22.61
CA ASN A 130 -4.00 -19.91 22.44
C ASN A 130 -4.12 -20.56 21.04
N LYS A 131 -3.02 -21.10 20.51
CA LYS A 131 -2.96 -21.69 19.15
C LYS A 131 -3.29 -20.69 18.04
N TYR A 132 -3.05 -19.41 18.29
CA TYR A 132 -3.31 -18.34 17.34
C TYR A 132 -2.04 -17.51 17.17
N LEU A 133 -1.54 -17.43 15.94
CA LEU A 133 -0.41 -16.60 15.55
C LEU A 133 -0.94 -15.35 14.87
N SER A 134 -0.62 -14.16 15.38
CA SER A 134 -0.89 -12.86 14.74
C SER A 134 0.42 -12.19 14.37
N ILE A 135 0.46 -11.55 13.21
CA ILE A 135 1.61 -10.82 12.69
C ILE A 135 1.16 -9.43 12.33
N GLN A 136 1.65 -8.45 13.08
CA GLN A 136 1.37 -7.03 12.88
C GLN A 136 2.51 -6.41 12.08
N VAL A 137 2.17 -5.90 10.90
CA VAL A 137 3.11 -5.33 9.93
C VAL A 137 2.77 -3.86 9.73
N PRO A 138 3.44 -2.93 10.44
CA PRO A 138 3.35 -1.52 10.13
C PRO A 138 4.18 -1.23 8.87
N LEU A 139 3.56 -0.57 7.90
CA LEU A 139 4.13 -0.29 6.59
C LEU A 139 4.01 1.19 6.26
N ARG A 140 4.88 1.67 5.38
CA ARG A 140 4.84 3.02 4.83
C ARG A 140 5.36 3.04 3.41
N TYR A 141 4.73 3.83 2.57
CA TYR A 141 5.33 4.28 1.31
C TYR A 141 6.17 5.53 1.56
N ASP A 142 7.44 5.48 1.18
CA ASP A 142 8.30 6.67 1.23
C ASP A 142 7.81 7.76 0.31
N VAL A 143 7.37 7.37 -0.90
CA VAL A 143 6.82 8.28 -1.88
C VAL A 143 5.76 7.60 -2.74
N LEU A 144 4.62 8.25 -2.89
CA LEU A 144 3.65 7.93 -3.94
C LEU A 144 3.52 9.13 -4.88
N ASP A 145 3.82 8.92 -6.15
CA ASP A 145 3.78 9.96 -7.17
C ASP A 145 2.45 9.87 -7.93
N VAL A 146 1.54 10.82 -7.68
CA VAL A 146 0.28 10.97 -8.41
C VAL A 146 0.51 11.87 -9.63
N ASN A 147 0.34 11.32 -10.81
CA ASN A 147 0.60 12.00 -12.08
C ASN A 147 -0.70 12.18 -12.85
N TYR A 148 -0.94 13.38 -13.38
CA TYR A 148 -2.05 13.62 -14.31
C TYR A 148 -1.63 14.60 -15.40
N LYS A 149 -2.20 14.44 -16.60
CA LYS A 149 -2.36 15.58 -17.51
C LYS A 149 -3.54 16.41 -17.01
N TYR A 150 -3.42 17.73 -17.07
CA TYR A 150 -4.49 18.63 -16.70
C TYR A 150 -4.90 19.55 -17.84
N ARG A 151 -6.18 19.90 -17.86
CA ARG A 151 -6.76 21.00 -18.64
C ARG A 151 -7.58 21.88 -17.70
N ALA A 152 -7.05 23.06 -17.40
CA ALA A 152 -7.72 24.09 -16.63
C ALA A 152 -8.47 25.04 -17.57
N GLN A 153 -9.74 25.30 -17.26
CA GLN A 153 -10.56 26.28 -17.95
C GLN A 153 -11.15 27.25 -16.93
N ILE A 154 -10.87 28.54 -17.09
CA ILE A 154 -11.27 29.57 -16.14
C ILE A 154 -11.72 30.78 -16.94
N MET A 155 -13.02 31.05 -16.90
CA MET A 155 -13.62 32.05 -17.79
C MET A 155 -13.25 31.74 -19.26
N LYS A 156 -12.49 32.62 -19.91
CA LYS A 156 -12.01 32.46 -21.30
C LYS A 156 -10.57 31.91 -21.39
N ILE A 157 -9.89 31.72 -20.26
CA ILE A 157 -8.49 31.28 -20.20
C ILE A 157 -8.46 29.75 -20.18
N HIS A 158 -7.62 29.18 -21.03
CA HIS A 158 -7.36 27.75 -21.11
C HIS A 158 -5.89 27.49 -20.85
N GLN A 159 -5.59 26.55 -19.97
CA GLN A 159 -4.24 26.12 -19.68
C GLN A 159 -4.17 24.59 -19.66
N THR A 160 -3.12 24.03 -20.21
CA THR A 160 -2.86 22.60 -20.18
C THR A 160 -1.44 22.34 -19.72
N GLY A 161 -1.23 21.21 -19.08
CA GLY A 161 0.09 20.81 -18.61
C GLY A 161 0.05 19.47 -17.90
N ARG A 162 1.09 19.19 -17.12
CA ARG A 162 1.14 18.03 -16.22
C ARG A 162 1.23 18.50 -14.78
N VAL A 163 0.57 17.78 -13.90
CA VAL A 163 0.71 17.96 -12.46
C VAL A 163 1.21 16.65 -11.85
N ILE A 164 2.19 16.79 -10.95
CA ILE A 164 2.78 15.70 -10.20
C ILE A 164 2.56 16.02 -8.72
N GLY A 165 1.86 15.15 -8.01
CA GLY A 165 1.71 15.21 -6.57
C GLY A 165 2.55 14.15 -5.90
N LYS A 166 3.56 14.58 -5.14
CA LYS A 166 4.38 13.66 -4.34
C LYS A 166 3.80 13.57 -2.94
N ALA A 167 3.17 12.46 -2.61
CA ALA A 167 2.75 12.15 -1.25
C ALA A 167 3.91 11.48 -0.52
N SER A 168 4.39 12.09 0.55
CA SER A 168 5.46 11.52 1.39
C SER A 168 4.88 10.89 2.63
N SER A 169 5.47 9.77 3.05
CA SER A 169 5.16 9.11 4.32
C SER A 169 3.69 8.66 4.44
N THR A 170 3.20 7.93 3.44
CA THR A 170 1.85 7.34 3.50
C THR A 170 1.94 6.05 4.33
N THR A 171 1.27 5.99 5.48
CA THR A 171 1.36 4.86 6.42
C THR A 171 0.14 3.95 6.34
N LEU A 172 0.37 2.66 6.49
CA LEU A 172 -0.68 1.66 6.56
C LEU A 172 -0.31 0.54 7.53
N LYS A 173 -1.32 -0.09 8.09
CA LYS A 173 -1.18 -1.21 9.01
C LYS A 173 -1.86 -2.45 8.45
N VAL A 174 -1.16 -3.58 8.52
CA VAL A 174 -1.67 -4.89 8.14
C VAL A 174 -1.50 -5.84 9.32
N ASP A 175 -2.57 -6.53 9.73
CA ASP A 175 -2.53 -7.59 10.75
C ASP A 175 -3.06 -8.88 10.13
N VAL A 176 -2.22 -9.91 10.11
CA VAL A 176 -2.57 -11.23 9.58
C VAL A 176 -2.50 -12.27 10.68
N GLY A 177 -3.54 -13.07 10.75
CA GLY A 177 -3.72 -14.12 11.72
C GLY A 177 -3.67 -15.52 11.12
N LEU A 178 -3.22 -16.49 11.91
CA LEU A 178 -3.26 -17.91 11.62
C LEU A 178 -3.74 -18.67 12.84
N ASN A 179 -4.88 -19.32 12.73
CA ASN A 179 -5.37 -20.25 13.72
C ASN A 179 -4.76 -21.64 13.47
N LEU A 180 -3.90 -22.09 14.40
CA LEU A 180 -3.21 -23.38 14.30
C LEU A 180 -4.12 -24.58 14.60
N THR A 181 -5.34 -24.37 15.11
CA THR A 181 -6.28 -25.46 15.39
C THR A 181 -6.95 -25.97 14.12
N ASN A 182 -7.36 -25.05 13.25
CA ASN A 182 -8.03 -25.36 11.99
C ASN A 182 -7.20 -24.96 10.76
N LEU A 183 -5.97 -24.45 10.95
CA LEU A 183 -5.07 -23.99 9.89
C LEU A 183 -5.69 -22.92 8.98
N VAL A 184 -6.55 -22.06 9.53
CA VAL A 184 -7.16 -20.95 8.79
C VAL A 184 -6.34 -19.68 8.99
N VAL A 185 -5.94 -19.06 7.90
CA VAL A 185 -5.38 -17.70 7.84
C VAL A 185 -6.52 -16.70 7.67
N ASP A 186 -6.43 -15.57 8.38
CA ASP A 186 -7.36 -14.47 8.24
C ASP A 186 -6.68 -13.10 8.24
N LEU A 187 -7.21 -12.17 7.44
CA LEU A 187 -6.82 -10.76 7.47
C LEU A 187 -7.60 -10.07 8.60
N LYS A 188 -6.91 -9.72 9.69
CA LYS A 188 -7.53 -9.06 10.84
C LYS A 188 -7.71 -7.58 10.65
N GLU A 189 -6.69 -6.94 10.11
CA GLU A 189 -6.68 -5.50 9.92
C GLU A 189 -5.98 -5.14 8.61
N PHE A 190 -6.59 -4.23 7.87
CA PHE A 190 -5.96 -3.49 6.80
C PHE A 190 -6.45 -2.05 6.90
N ALA A 191 -5.55 -1.14 7.26
CA ALA A 191 -5.90 0.24 7.49
C ALA A 191 -4.87 1.17 6.85
N LEU A 192 -5.33 2.02 5.93
CA LEU A 192 -4.58 3.20 5.53
C LEU A 192 -4.70 4.25 6.64
N GLU A 193 -3.63 4.47 7.39
CA GLU A 193 -3.65 5.28 8.62
C GLU A 193 -3.48 6.77 8.31
N ASP A 194 -2.46 7.12 7.52
CA ASP A 194 -2.22 8.50 7.10
C ASP A 194 -1.76 8.58 5.65
N ILE A 195 -2.21 9.65 4.98
CA ILE A 195 -1.60 10.12 3.74
C ILE A 195 -0.95 11.44 4.10
N GLY A 196 0.37 11.43 4.21
CA GLY A 196 1.15 12.58 4.64
C GLY A 196 1.08 13.78 3.70
N ASN A 197 2.10 14.62 3.74
CA ASN A 197 2.10 15.86 2.97
C ASN A 197 2.20 15.58 1.46
N ILE A 198 1.32 16.22 0.69
CA ILE A 198 1.36 16.18 -0.78
C ILE A 198 2.00 17.47 -1.29
N LYS A 199 3.15 17.34 -1.95
CA LYS A 199 3.80 18.44 -2.67
C LYS A 199 3.40 18.40 -4.14
N LEU A 200 2.83 19.49 -4.64
CA LEU A 200 2.45 19.61 -6.05
C LEU A 200 3.55 20.27 -6.87
N SER A 201 3.82 19.73 -8.04
CA SER A 201 4.70 20.29 -9.05
C SER A 201 3.97 20.37 -10.38
N PHE A 202 3.95 21.56 -10.99
CA PHE A 202 3.31 21.80 -12.28
C PHE A 202 4.39 21.90 -13.35
N LYS A 203 4.24 21.11 -14.42
CA LYS A 203 5.10 21.17 -15.61
C LYS A 203 4.29 21.73 -16.78
N GLY A 204 4.82 22.75 -17.44
CA GLY A 204 4.16 23.44 -18.55
C GLY A 204 4.25 24.96 -18.41
N ASN A 205 3.22 25.66 -18.88
CA ASN A 205 3.15 27.12 -18.85
C ASN A 205 3.18 27.68 -17.42
N LYS A 206 3.72 28.89 -17.26
CA LYS A 206 3.66 29.62 -15.99
C LYS A 206 2.19 29.83 -15.59
N ILE A 207 1.84 29.36 -14.40
CA ILE A 207 0.54 29.57 -13.78
C ILE A 207 0.69 30.71 -12.78
N ASP A 208 -0.20 31.70 -12.84
CA ASP A 208 -0.20 32.80 -11.86
C ASP A 208 -0.39 32.29 -10.42
N ASP A 209 0.24 32.93 -9.44
CA ASP A 209 0.22 32.51 -8.02
C ASP A 209 -1.20 32.39 -7.44
N TRP A 210 -2.08 33.34 -7.78
CA TRP A 210 -3.47 33.33 -7.31
C TRP A 210 -4.22 32.09 -7.84
N LEU A 211 -3.90 31.66 -9.06
CA LEU A 211 -4.50 30.51 -9.71
C LEU A 211 -3.91 29.21 -9.17
N LEU A 212 -2.59 29.17 -8.98
CA LEU A 212 -1.88 28.05 -8.37
C LEU A 212 -2.50 27.66 -7.01
N LYS A 213 -2.84 28.66 -6.18
CA LYS A 213 -3.48 28.43 -4.88
C LYS A 213 -4.87 27.79 -5.00
N ILE A 214 -5.67 28.20 -5.97
CA ILE A 214 -7.01 27.65 -6.20
C ILE A 214 -6.90 26.19 -6.65
N ILE A 215 -6.02 25.91 -7.61
CA ILE A 215 -5.80 24.58 -8.15
C ILE A 215 -5.26 23.65 -7.04
N THR A 216 -4.27 24.09 -6.27
CA THR A 216 -3.65 23.30 -5.20
C THR A 216 -4.66 22.88 -4.13
N ASN A 217 -5.56 23.79 -3.72
CA ASN A 217 -6.59 23.49 -2.73
C ASN A 217 -7.58 22.42 -3.19
N GLY A 218 -7.86 22.31 -4.50
CA GLY A 218 -8.71 21.25 -5.05
C GLY A 218 -7.95 19.95 -5.31
N LEU A 219 -6.69 20.06 -5.75
CA LEU A 219 -5.88 18.90 -6.13
C LEU A 219 -5.41 18.06 -4.96
N VAL A 220 -5.00 18.68 -3.84
CA VAL A 220 -4.50 17.91 -2.69
C VAL A 220 -5.56 16.92 -2.17
N PRO A 221 -6.81 17.32 -1.90
CA PRO A 221 -7.86 16.37 -1.51
C PRO A 221 -8.16 15.32 -2.60
N SER A 222 -8.17 15.72 -3.88
CA SER A 222 -8.38 14.80 -4.99
C SER A 222 -7.29 13.73 -5.04
N PHE A 223 -6.03 14.11 -4.86
CA PHE A 223 -4.89 13.19 -4.88
C PHE A 223 -4.88 12.27 -3.66
N LYS A 224 -5.23 12.79 -2.47
CA LYS A 224 -5.46 11.93 -1.29
C LYS A 224 -6.56 10.90 -1.57
N GLY A 225 -7.65 11.30 -2.22
CA GLY A 225 -8.72 10.39 -2.65
C GLY A 225 -8.23 9.31 -3.63
N THR A 226 -7.44 9.70 -4.64
CA THR A 226 -6.83 8.77 -5.60
C THR A 226 -5.91 7.76 -4.92
N ILE A 227 -5.00 8.22 -4.04
CA ILE A 227 -4.11 7.35 -3.26
C ILE A 227 -4.93 6.39 -2.42
N LYS A 228 -5.94 6.90 -1.69
CA LYS A 228 -6.81 6.07 -0.85
C LYS A 228 -7.47 4.95 -1.65
N LYS A 229 -8.00 5.23 -2.85
CA LYS A 229 -8.60 4.20 -3.71
C LYS A 229 -7.57 3.18 -4.16
N VAL A 230 -6.41 3.62 -4.65
CA VAL A 230 -5.36 2.70 -5.12
C VAL A 230 -4.90 1.79 -3.97
N VAL A 231 -4.65 2.34 -2.78
CA VAL A 231 -4.23 1.52 -1.62
C VAL A 231 -5.38 0.64 -1.12
N ASN A 232 -6.56 1.18 -0.87
CA ASN A 232 -7.65 0.42 -0.26
C ASN A 232 -8.36 -0.56 -1.20
N GLU A 233 -8.34 -0.36 -2.52
CA GLU A 233 -8.96 -1.29 -3.45
C GLU A 233 -7.90 -2.28 -3.90
N LYS A 234 -6.82 -1.81 -4.52
CA LYS A 234 -5.85 -2.74 -5.14
C LYS A 234 -4.98 -3.48 -4.13
N LEU A 235 -4.44 -2.79 -3.11
CA LEU A 235 -3.57 -3.46 -2.13
C LEU A 235 -4.38 -4.28 -1.11
N TYR A 236 -5.60 -3.88 -0.79
CA TYR A 236 -6.48 -4.71 0.04
C TYR A 236 -6.86 -6.00 -0.70
N ASP A 237 -7.38 -5.88 -1.94
CA ASP A 237 -7.81 -7.03 -2.74
C ASP A 237 -6.66 -8.01 -2.92
N ALA A 238 -5.46 -7.48 -3.18
CA ALA A 238 -4.21 -8.22 -3.18
C ALA A 238 -4.04 -9.08 -1.93
N VAL A 239 -4.03 -8.46 -0.75
CA VAL A 239 -3.81 -9.16 0.53
C VAL A 239 -4.89 -10.22 0.77
N VAL A 240 -6.15 -9.91 0.45
CA VAL A 240 -7.27 -10.85 0.59
C VAL A 240 -7.11 -12.06 -0.30
N THR A 241 -6.83 -11.88 -1.61
CA THR A 241 -6.62 -13.01 -2.54
C THR A 241 -5.54 -13.95 -2.02
N VAL A 242 -4.56 -13.40 -1.31
CA VAL A 242 -3.53 -14.25 -0.77
C VAL A 242 -3.97 -15.07 0.41
N VAL A 243 -4.62 -14.43 1.38
CA VAL A 243 -5.20 -15.14 2.52
C VAL A 243 -6.07 -16.29 2.03
N GLU A 244 -6.88 -16.07 0.98
CA GLU A 244 -7.67 -17.10 0.32
C GLU A 244 -6.81 -18.22 -0.29
N SER A 245 -5.72 -17.88 -0.98
CA SER A 245 -4.80 -18.87 -1.57
C SER A 245 -4.08 -19.69 -0.50
N LEU A 246 -3.77 -19.11 0.66
CA LEU A 246 -3.21 -19.84 1.80
C LEU A 246 -4.15 -20.85 2.36
N ASN A 247 -5.39 -20.42 2.55
CA ASN A 247 -6.43 -21.30 3.03
C ASN A 247 -6.62 -22.46 2.04
N LYS A 248 -6.57 -22.20 0.73
CA LYS A 248 -6.63 -23.25 -0.29
C LYS A 248 -5.46 -24.23 -0.20
N GLU A 249 -4.22 -23.75 -0.04
CA GLU A 249 -3.05 -24.64 0.10
C GLU A 249 -3.00 -25.42 1.42
N LEU A 250 -3.56 -24.86 2.49
CA LEU A 250 -3.58 -25.51 3.80
C LEU A 250 -4.66 -26.60 3.91
N HIS A 251 -5.68 -26.54 3.05
CA HIS A 251 -6.83 -27.45 3.06
C HIS A 251 -6.97 -28.28 1.78
N GLY A 252 -6.08 -28.11 0.80
CA GLY A 252 -6.03 -28.86 -0.45
C GLY A 252 -4.91 -29.89 -0.44
#